data_AF-A0AAU4R3C3-F1
#
_entry.id   AF-A0AAU4R3C3-F1
#
_cell.length_a   1.000
_cell.length_b   1.000
_cell.length_c   1.000
_cell.angle_alpha   90.00
_cell.angle_beta   90.00
_cell.angle_gamma   90.00
#
_symmetry.space_group_name_H-M   'P 1'
#
loop_
_entity.id
_entity.type
_entity.pdbx_description
1 polymer ?
#
loop_
_entity_poly.entity_id
_entity_poly.type
_entity_poly.pdbx_seq_one_letter_code
_entity_poly.pdbx_strand_id
1 'polypeptide(L)'
;MSAGLPTASSTHAVPSLVTSVSTVSPFVEPGFAATCLWHEFGEGETPPWWLLLADPLCVEYSKRDITVDDGGVLRFLVAEPARFAVTTLTCHYYQKDHWSVQHTAGADPWVTWDGQYWWDKTTHRAGARLTNFRINGHTAGIGDVVAALRSAYPDLASALSEYGQSAGETGLTANLPYDLRCALTG
;
A
#
# COMPACT_ATOMS: atom_id res chain seq x y z
N MET A 1 8.04 1.76 70.29
CA MET A 1 8.06 0.54 69.46
C MET A 1 7.24 0.85 68.22
N SER A 2 7.92 1.19 67.12
CA SER A 2 7.33 1.45 65.81
C SER A 2 7.25 0.15 65.04
N ALA A 3 6.13 -0.11 64.36
CA ALA A 3 6.06 -1.08 63.28
C ALA A 3 5.13 -0.53 62.19
N GLY A 4 5.74 -0.22 61.04
CA GLY A 4 5.07 0.33 59.86
C GLY A 4 4.33 -0.74 59.07
N LEU A 5 3.32 -0.30 58.32
CA LEU A 5 2.60 -1.12 57.35
C LEU A 5 3.48 -1.44 56.13
N PRO A 6 3.38 -2.64 55.54
CA PRO A 6 4.01 -2.95 54.27
C PRO A 6 3.18 -2.39 53.11
N THR A 7 3.82 -1.57 52.27
CA THR A 7 3.30 -1.14 50.96
C THR A 7 3.44 -2.29 49.98
N ALA A 8 2.33 -2.78 49.42
CA ALA A 8 2.35 -3.76 48.34
C ALA A 8 2.72 -3.08 47.03
N SER A 9 3.92 -3.35 46.52
CA SER A 9 4.32 -2.97 45.16
C SER A 9 3.71 -3.95 44.16
N SER A 10 2.62 -3.55 43.49
CA SER A 10 2.08 -4.27 42.34
C SER A 10 2.96 -4.01 41.12
N THR A 11 3.85 -4.95 40.80
CA THR A 11 4.57 -4.97 39.52
C THR A 11 3.57 -5.41 38.45
N HIS A 12 3.01 -4.46 37.69
CA HIS A 12 2.27 -4.78 36.48
C HIS A 12 3.25 -5.30 35.43
N ALA A 13 3.23 -6.61 35.19
CA ALA A 13 3.83 -7.19 34.00
C ALA A 13 3.10 -6.63 32.78
N VAL A 14 3.79 -5.82 31.99
CA VAL A 14 3.30 -5.36 30.70
C VAL A 14 3.19 -6.62 29.82
N PRO A 15 2.01 -6.96 29.28
CA PRO A 15 1.93 -8.07 28.33
C PRO A 15 2.77 -7.70 27.12
N SER A 16 3.83 -8.48 26.88
CA SER A 16 4.58 -8.42 25.63
C SER A 16 3.60 -8.68 24.50
N LEU A 17 3.32 -7.65 23.71
CA LEU A 17 2.66 -7.78 22.43
C LEU A 17 3.52 -8.73 21.59
N VAL A 18 3.01 -9.94 21.38
CA VAL A 18 3.51 -10.84 20.36
C VAL A 18 3.31 -10.13 19.04
N THR A 19 4.39 -9.53 18.52
CA THR A 19 4.43 -9.04 17.16
C THR A 19 4.29 -10.27 16.27
N SER A 20 3.08 -10.53 15.78
CA SER A 20 2.84 -11.48 14.72
C SER A 20 3.70 -11.04 13.54
N VAL A 21 4.75 -11.82 13.25
CA VAL A 21 5.57 -11.60 12.06
C VAL A 21 4.64 -11.83 10.88
N SER A 22 4.17 -10.75 10.25
CA SER A 22 3.48 -10.83 8.97
C SER A 22 4.42 -11.57 8.03
N THR A 23 4.04 -12.79 7.62
CA THR A 23 4.81 -13.51 6.61
C THR A 23 4.63 -12.79 5.30
N VAL A 24 5.65 -12.00 4.95
CA VAL A 24 5.76 -11.30 3.68
C VAL A 24 6.14 -12.31 2.61
N SER A 25 5.38 -12.37 1.53
CA SER A 25 5.61 -13.22 0.35
C SER A 25 5.67 -12.35 -0.90
N PRO A 26 6.16 -12.87 -2.05
CA PRO A 26 6.06 -12.15 -3.32
C PRO A 26 4.62 -11.73 -3.63
N PHE A 27 4.46 -10.62 -4.36
CA PHE A 27 3.14 -10.15 -4.77
C PHE A 27 2.40 -11.21 -5.59
N VAL A 28 1.14 -11.44 -5.24
CA VAL A 28 0.18 -12.23 -6.02
C VAL A 28 -1.07 -11.37 -6.23
N GLU A 29 -1.69 -11.45 -7.40
CA GLU A 29 -2.99 -10.84 -7.66
C GLU A 29 -4.09 -11.43 -6.75
N PRO A 30 -5.10 -10.66 -6.33
CA PRO A 30 -6.20 -11.22 -5.57
C PRO A 30 -7.03 -12.16 -6.47
N GLY A 31 -7.58 -13.23 -5.89
CA GLY A 31 -8.37 -14.21 -6.64
C GLY A 31 -9.60 -13.61 -7.34
N PHE A 32 -10.16 -12.54 -6.80
CA PHE A 32 -11.31 -11.82 -7.36
C PHE A 32 -10.94 -10.82 -8.48
N ALA A 33 -9.65 -10.61 -8.78
CA ALA A 33 -9.22 -9.62 -9.79
C ALA A 33 -9.88 -9.83 -11.16
N ALA A 34 -10.09 -11.09 -11.57
CA ALA A 34 -10.66 -11.44 -12.86
C ALA A 34 -12.14 -11.06 -13.02
N THR A 35 -12.83 -10.80 -11.90
CA THR A 35 -14.26 -10.43 -11.87
C THR A 35 -14.47 -8.96 -11.53
N CYS A 36 -13.40 -8.16 -11.45
CA CYS A 36 -13.50 -6.74 -11.12
C CYS A 36 -14.29 -5.96 -12.16
N LEU A 37 -15.30 -5.23 -11.70
CA LEU A 37 -15.85 -4.07 -12.42
C LEU A 37 -15.05 -2.83 -12.00
N TRP A 38 -14.28 -2.27 -12.93
CA TRP A 38 -13.41 -1.13 -12.63
C TRP A 38 -14.18 0.18 -12.64
N HIS A 39 -13.95 0.98 -11.59
CA HIS A 39 -14.38 2.37 -11.51
C HIS A 39 -13.17 3.29 -11.68
N GLU A 40 -13.12 3.98 -12.82
CA GLU A 40 -12.02 4.87 -13.17
C GLU A 40 -12.28 6.30 -12.67
N PHE A 41 -11.23 6.93 -12.13
CA PHE A 41 -11.27 8.28 -11.57
C PHE A 41 -10.09 9.10 -12.06
N GLY A 42 -10.38 10.31 -12.52
CA GLY A 42 -9.40 11.32 -12.89
C GLY A 42 -8.70 12.02 -11.71
N GLU A 43 -7.85 12.98 -12.04
CA GLU A 43 -7.12 13.80 -11.06
C GLU A 43 -8.09 14.51 -10.11
N GLY A 44 -7.91 14.32 -8.81
CA GLY A 44 -8.74 14.96 -7.78
C GLY A 44 -10.22 14.55 -7.77
N GLU A 45 -10.65 13.61 -8.61
CA GLU A 45 -12.03 13.13 -8.59
C GLU A 45 -12.33 12.37 -7.30
N THR A 46 -13.48 12.68 -6.72
CA THR A 46 -13.97 12.06 -5.49
C THR A 46 -14.89 10.91 -5.84
N PRO A 47 -14.65 9.69 -5.32
CA PRO A 47 -15.56 8.58 -5.53
C PRO A 47 -16.96 8.89 -5.02
N PRO A 48 -18.02 8.57 -5.77
CA PRO A 48 -19.38 8.75 -5.28
C PRO A 48 -19.66 7.85 -4.07
N TRP A 49 -20.47 8.35 -3.13
CA TRP A 49 -20.71 7.69 -1.85
C TRP A 49 -21.30 6.27 -1.96
N TRP A 50 -22.03 5.94 -3.03
CA TRP A 50 -22.66 4.63 -3.21
C TRP A 50 -21.63 3.50 -3.39
N LEU A 51 -20.37 3.82 -3.72
CA LEU A 51 -19.28 2.84 -3.79
C LEU A 51 -18.91 2.24 -2.43
N LEU A 52 -19.36 2.84 -1.33
CA LEU A 52 -19.29 2.24 0.01
C LEU A 52 -20.00 0.88 0.08
N LEU A 53 -20.86 0.56 -0.89
CA LEU A 53 -21.65 -0.67 -0.95
C LEU A 53 -21.14 -1.67 -2.00
N ALA A 54 -20.07 -1.34 -2.73
CA ALA A 54 -19.50 -2.23 -3.73
C ALA A 54 -18.54 -3.24 -3.08
N ASP A 55 -18.70 -4.53 -3.40
CA ASP A 55 -17.82 -5.60 -2.96
C ASP A 55 -17.81 -6.73 -4.02
N PRO A 56 -16.69 -7.00 -4.72
CA PRO A 56 -15.42 -6.29 -4.64
C PRO A 56 -15.51 -4.84 -5.15
N LEU A 57 -14.86 -3.92 -4.45
CA LEU A 57 -14.64 -2.56 -4.94
C LEU A 57 -13.33 -2.51 -5.72
N CYS A 58 -13.40 -2.33 -7.03
CA CYS A 58 -12.22 -2.20 -7.88
C CYS A 58 -12.14 -0.79 -8.49
N VAL A 59 -11.05 -0.08 -8.23
CA VAL A 59 -10.90 1.34 -8.59
C VAL A 59 -9.58 1.60 -9.29
N GLU A 60 -9.60 2.46 -10.30
CA GLU A 60 -8.40 2.90 -10.99
C GLU A 60 -8.30 4.43 -10.90
N TYR A 61 -7.20 4.94 -10.35
CA TYR A 61 -6.96 6.37 -10.21
C TYR A 61 -5.86 6.83 -11.14
N SER A 62 -6.15 7.84 -11.95
CA SER A 62 -5.11 8.70 -12.52
C SER A 62 -4.64 9.66 -11.44
N LYS A 63 -3.35 9.60 -11.13
CA LYS A 63 -2.60 10.47 -10.18
C LYS A 63 -1.38 11.05 -10.89
N ARG A 64 -1.61 11.48 -12.12
CA ARG A 64 -0.62 11.94 -13.09
C ARG A 64 -0.35 13.44 -13.01
N ASP A 65 -1.10 14.22 -12.23
CA ASP A 65 -0.86 15.67 -12.12
C ASP A 65 -0.54 16.12 -10.70
N ILE A 66 0.46 15.46 -10.09
CA ILE A 66 1.01 15.92 -8.81
C ILE A 66 2.11 16.95 -9.10
N THR A 67 1.65 18.19 -9.27
CA THR A 67 2.51 19.37 -9.45
C THR A 67 2.91 19.97 -8.11
N VAL A 68 4.15 20.46 -8.05
CA VAL A 68 4.68 21.15 -6.86
C VAL A 68 4.12 22.56 -6.74
N ASP A 69 3.76 23.21 -7.85
CA ASP A 69 3.39 24.62 -7.91
C ASP A 69 1.89 24.90 -8.14
N ASP A 70 1.13 23.99 -8.74
CA ASP A 70 -0.27 24.23 -9.15
C ASP A 70 -1.33 23.55 -8.26
N GLY A 71 -0.94 23.16 -7.04
CA GLY A 71 -1.85 22.59 -6.05
C GLY A 71 -2.35 21.18 -6.36
N GLY A 72 -1.69 20.42 -7.25
CA GLY A 72 -1.96 18.99 -7.47
C GLY A 72 -1.81 18.17 -6.19
N VAL A 73 -0.78 18.47 -5.39
CA VAL A 73 -0.60 17.94 -4.02
C VAL A 73 -1.80 18.31 -3.13
N LEU A 74 -2.34 19.52 -3.21
CA LEU A 74 -3.47 19.96 -2.39
C LEU A 74 -4.78 19.28 -2.80
N ARG A 75 -5.08 19.18 -4.10
CA ARG A 75 -6.26 18.44 -4.61
C ARG A 75 -6.20 16.96 -4.24
N PHE A 76 -5.01 16.37 -4.31
CA PHE A 76 -4.76 15.01 -3.87
C PHE A 76 -5.07 14.83 -2.37
N LEU A 77 -4.48 15.67 -1.51
CA LEU A 77 -4.70 15.61 -0.05
C LEU A 77 -6.16 15.84 0.35
N VAL A 78 -6.93 16.60 -0.44
CA VAL A 78 -8.37 16.80 -0.20
C VAL A 78 -9.20 15.59 -0.64
N ALA A 79 -8.82 14.90 -1.71
CA ALA A 79 -9.52 13.72 -2.21
C ALA A 79 -9.16 12.43 -1.45
N GLU A 80 -7.94 12.34 -0.90
CA GLU A 80 -7.43 11.16 -0.18
C GLU A 80 -8.32 10.69 0.98
N PRO A 81 -8.85 11.56 1.87
CA PRO A 81 -9.73 11.12 2.95
C PRO A 81 -10.98 10.39 2.44
N ALA A 82 -11.59 10.89 1.35
CA ALA A 82 -12.77 10.26 0.75
C ALA A 82 -12.41 8.95 0.05
N ARG A 83 -11.29 8.93 -0.70
CA ARG A 83 -10.77 7.73 -1.37
C ARG A 83 -10.40 6.65 -0.37
N PHE A 84 -9.90 7.00 0.81
CA PHE A 84 -9.65 6.06 1.91
C PHE A 84 -10.96 5.60 2.57
N ALA A 85 -11.89 6.53 2.84
CA ALA A 85 -13.15 6.21 3.50
C ALA A 85 -13.95 5.13 2.76
N VAL A 86 -14.02 5.18 1.41
CA VAL A 86 -14.76 4.19 0.61
C VAL A 86 -14.23 2.77 0.73
N THR A 87 -12.97 2.60 1.13
CA THR A 87 -12.33 1.29 1.22
C THR A 87 -12.51 0.64 2.60
N THR A 88 -12.76 1.44 3.64
CA THR A 88 -12.80 0.95 5.04
C THR A 88 -13.88 -0.10 5.29
N LEU A 89 -14.98 -0.06 4.52
CA LEU A 89 -16.13 -0.94 4.69
C LEU A 89 -16.08 -2.21 3.85
N THR A 90 -15.23 -2.27 2.82
CA THR A 90 -15.23 -3.39 1.87
C THR A 90 -14.48 -4.60 2.41
N CYS A 91 -14.93 -5.80 2.03
CA CYS A 91 -14.21 -7.03 2.32
C CYS A 91 -13.19 -7.38 1.23
N HIS A 92 -13.51 -7.04 -0.02
CA HIS A 92 -12.59 -7.15 -1.15
C HIS A 92 -12.38 -5.78 -1.78
N TYR A 93 -11.12 -5.39 -1.93
CA TYR A 93 -10.74 -4.13 -2.54
C TYR A 93 -9.56 -4.33 -3.46
N TYR A 94 -9.59 -3.70 -4.63
CA TYR A 94 -8.46 -3.63 -5.51
C TYR A 94 -8.34 -2.25 -6.14
N GLN A 95 -7.23 -1.58 -5.86
CA GLN A 95 -6.84 -0.31 -6.45
C GLN A 95 -5.68 -0.46 -7.41
N LYS A 96 -5.79 0.26 -8.53
CA LYS A 96 -4.67 0.58 -9.42
C LYS A 96 -4.49 2.09 -9.44
N ASP A 97 -3.24 2.52 -9.40
CA ASP A 97 -2.88 3.92 -9.49
C ASP A 97 -1.86 4.14 -10.59
N HIS A 98 -2.00 5.26 -11.31
CA HIS A 98 -1.01 5.73 -12.26
C HIS A 98 -0.42 7.05 -11.79
N TRP A 99 0.84 7.05 -11.36
CA TRP A 99 1.50 8.20 -10.76
C TRP A 99 2.46 8.89 -11.71
N SER A 100 2.39 10.22 -11.74
CA SER A 100 3.48 11.07 -12.20
C SER A 100 3.62 12.31 -11.33
N VAL A 101 4.88 12.66 -11.06
CA VAL A 101 5.27 13.88 -10.35
C VAL A 101 6.10 14.73 -11.30
N GLN A 102 5.70 15.99 -11.47
CA GLN A 102 6.33 16.95 -12.36
C GLN A 102 6.33 18.35 -11.72
N HIS A 103 7.12 19.26 -12.29
CA HIS A 103 7.16 20.63 -11.81
C HIS A 103 5.82 21.34 -12.04
N THR A 104 5.40 21.43 -13.31
CA THR A 104 4.15 22.06 -13.79
C THR A 104 3.29 21.06 -14.57
N ALA A 105 1.99 21.33 -14.68
CA ALA A 105 1.07 20.48 -15.45
C ALA A 105 1.53 20.34 -16.92
N GLY A 106 1.54 19.10 -17.41
CA GLY A 106 1.98 18.76 -18.78
C GLY A 106 3.48 18.78 -19.03
N ALA A 107 4.32 19.07 -18.03
CA ALA A 107 5.77 18.90 -18.14
C ALA A 107 6.17 17.42 -18.11
N ASP A 108 7.39 17.12 -18.59
CA ASP A 108 7.96 15.79 -18.47
C ASP A 108 8.05 15.37 -16.99
N PRO A 109 7.50 14.20 -16.61
CA PRO A 109 7.57 13.73 -15.24
C PRO A 109 9.00 13.44 -14.78
N TRP A 110 9.33 13.93 -13.58
CA TRP A 110 10.57 13.58 -12.90
C TRP A 110 10.50 12.17 -12.31
N VAL A 111 9.33 11.77 -11.82
CA VAL A 111 9.11 10.46 -11.21
C VAL A 111 7.78 9.90 -11.68
N THR A 112 7.75 8.64 -12.11
CA THR A 112 6.51 7.93 -12.47
C THR A 112 6.49 6.54 -11.89
N TRP A 113 5.31 6.01 -11.56
CA TRP A 113 5.13 4.59 -11.27
C TRP A 113 3.66 4.19 -11.36
N ASP A 114 3.42 2.89 -11.45
CA ASP A 114 2.09 2.32 -11.29
C ASP A 114 2.01 1.58 -9.95
N GLY A 115 0.96 1.86 -9.18
CA GLY A 115 0.68 1.22 -7.90
C GLY A 115 -0.45 0.21 -8.03
N GLN A 116 -0.34 -0.92 -7.37
CA GLN A 116 -1.39 -1.92 -7.25
C GLN A 116 -1.54 -2.29 -5.77
N TYR A 117 -2.73 -2.13 -5.22
CA TYR A 117 -3.00 -2.36 -3.81
C TYR A 117 -4.30 -3.13 -3.65
N TRP A 118 -4.29 -4.21 -2.91
CA TRP A 118 -5.51 -4.98 -2.69
C TRP A 118 -5.57 -5.56 -1.30
N TRP A 119 -6.79 -5.85 -0.85
CA TRP A 119 -7.02 -6.77 0.25
C TRP A 119 -8.21 -7.68 -0.04
N ASP A 120 -8.11 -8.85 0.55
CA ASP A 120 -9.17 -9.83 0.70
C ASP A 120 -9.24 -10.18 2.18
N LYS A 121 -10.23 -9.61 2.87
CA LYS A 121 -10.46 -9.84 4.30
C LYS A 121 -11.12 -11.19 4.57
N THR A 122 -11.61 -11.92 3.56
CA THR A 122 -12.17 -13.27 3.72
C THR A 122 -11.06 -14.33 3.73
N THR A 123 -10.01 -14.12 2.92
CA THR A 123 -8.82 -14.98 2.89
C THR A 123 -7.67 -14.44 3.74
N HIS A 124 -7.85 -13.28 4.39
CA HIS A 124 -6.90 -12.60 5.27
C HIS A 124 -5.59 -12.22 4.57
N ARG A 125 -5.67 -11.68 3.36
CA ARG A 125 -4.48 -11.30 2.60
C ARG A 125 -4.58 -9.87 2.09
N ALA A 126 -3.43 -9.21 1.98
CA ALA A 126 -3.29 -7.94 1.31
C ALA A 126 -2.02 -7.92 0.48
N GLY A 127 -2.07 -7.25 -0.67
CA GLY A 127 -0.92 -7.08 -1.54
C GLY A 127 -0.68 -5.62 -1.88
N ALA A 128 0.59 -5.29 -2.05
CA ALA A 128 1.04 -4.02 -2.58
C ALA A 128 2.16 -4.26 -3.59
N ARG A 129 2.06 -3.63 -4.76
CA ARG A 129 3.08 -3.69 -5.80
C ARG A 129 3.25 -2.32 -6.42
N LEU A 130 4.50 -2.00 -6.69
CA LEU A 130 4.92 -0.87 -7.49
C LEU A 130 5.58 -1.44 -8.75
N THR A 131 5.18 -0.93 -9.91
CA THR A 131 5.72 -1.28 -11.23
C THR A 131 6.05 -0.03 -12.02
N ASN A 132 6.85 -0.17 -13.08
CA ASN A 132 7.18 0.93 -13.99
C ASN A 132 7.77 2.17 -13.28
N PHE A 133 8.50 1.97 -12.17
CA PHE A 133 9.14 3.10 -11.49
C PHE A 133 10.23 3.70 -12.37
N ARG A 134 10.15 4.99 -12.61
CA ARG A 134 11.10 5.75 -13.41
C ARG A 134 11.48 7.04 -12.73
N ILE A 135 12.74 7.44 -12.90
CA ILE A 135 13.26 8.75 -12.53
C ILE A 135 13.84 9.39 -13.78
N ASN A 136 13.37 10.58 -14.16
CA ASN A 136 13.73 11.30 -15.37
C ASN A 136 13.67 10.40 -16.63
N GLY A 137 12.61 9.61 -16.75
CA GLY A 137 12.40 8.67 -17.86
C GLY A 137 13.23 7.38 -17.81
N HIS A 138 14.20 7.26 -16.90
CA HIS A 138 14.98 6.03 -16.71
C HIS A 138 14.30 5.10 -15.71
N THR A 139 14.13 3.84 -16.08
CA THR A 139 13.67 2.81 -15.13
C THR A 139 14.63 2.77 -13.94
N ALA A 140 14.04 2.83 -12.76
CA ALA A 140 14.72 2.56 -11.50
C ALA A 140 13.90 1.51 -10.77
N GLY A 141 14.53 0.52 -10.15
CA GLY A 141 13.82 -0.42 -9.29
C GLY A 141 14.78 -1.19 -8.40
N ILE A 142 14.21 -1.96 -7.48
CA ILE A 142 15.02 -2.73 -6.53
C ILE A 142 15.96 -3.70 -7.26
N GLY A 143 15.58 -4.21 -8.44
CA GLY A 143 16.46 -5.00 -9.31
C GLY A 143 17.69 -4.22 -9.81
N ASP A 144 17.54 -2.94 -10.19
CA ASP A 144 18.64 -2.09 -10.65
C ASP A 144 19.58 -1.73 -9.48
N VAL A 145 19.01 -1.45 -8.31
CA VAL A 145 19.76 -1.22 -7.06
C VAL A 145 20.50 -2.48 -6.63
N VAL A 146 19.85 -3.64 -6.70
CA VAL A 146 20.45 -4.95 -6.44
C VAL A 146 21.62 -5.19 -7.37
N ALA A 147 21.47 -4.94 -8.67
CA ALA A 147 22.54 -5.10 -9.65
C ALA A 147 23.73 -4.16 -9.37
N ALA A 148 23.47 -2.89 -9.05
CA ALA A 148 24.51 -1.92 -8.74
C ALA A 148 25.27 -2.23 -7.43
N LEU A 149 24.57 -2.72 -6.40
CA LEU A 149 25.16 -2.99 -5.09
C LEU A 149 25.86 -4.35 -4.98
N ARG A 150 25.56 -5.31 -5.88
CA ARG A 150 26.00 -6.71 -5.75
C ARG A 150 27.51 -6.89 -5.61
N SER A 151 28.31 -6.04 -6.27
CA SER A 151 29.77 -6.12 -6.20
C SER A 151 30.38 -5.56 -4.91
N ALA A 152 29.76 -4.54 -4.30
CA ALA A 152 30.32 -3.82 -3.16
C ALA A 152 29.66 -4.22 -1.83
N TYR A 153 28.39 -4.64 -1.87
CA TYR A 153 27.55 -4.94 -0.71
C TYR A 153 26.69 -6.19 -0.95
N PRO A 154 27.29 -7.40 -1.02
CA PRO A 154 26.60 -8.62 -1.43
C PRO A 154 25.47 -9.05 -0.47
N ASP A 155 25.63 -8.86 0.84
CA ASP A 155 24.61 -9.20 1.83
C ASP A 155 23.40 -8.28 1.74
N LEU A 156 23.63 -6.97 1.56
CA LEU A 156 22.58 -5.98 1.33
C LEU A 156 21.86 -6.24 0.02
N ALA A 157 22.60 -6.53 -1.06
CA ALA A 157 22.00 -6.88 -2.34
C ALA A 157 21.18 -8.18 -2.26
N SER A 158 21.56 -9.14 -1.41
CA SER A 158 20.79 -10.38 -1.18
C SER A 158 19.49 -10.08 -0.43
N ALA A 159 19.55 -9.30 0.65
CA ALA A 159 18.36 -8.86 1.38
C ALA A 159 17.39 -8.05 0.49
N LEU A 160 17.90 -7.13 -0.33
CA LEU A 160 17.06 -6.35 -1.25
C LEU A 160 16.45 -7.21 -2.38
N SER A 161 17.11 -8.29 -2.79
CA SER A 161 16.60 -9.19 -3.83
C SER A 161 15.41 -10.05 -3.38
N GLU A 162 15.12 -10.09 -2.08
CA GLU A 162 13.90 -10.69 -1.53
C GLU A 162 12.66 -9.82 -1.81
N TYR A 163 12.84 -8.51 -2.03
CA TYR A 163 11.77 -7.55 -2.32
C TYR A 163 11.47 -7.41 -3.82
N GLY A 164 12.39 -7.85 -4.67
CA GLY A 164 12.23 -7.90 -6.11
C GLY A 164 13.56 -8.09 -6.84
N GLN A 165 13.52 -8.66 -8.04
CA GLN A 165 14.72 -8.86 -8.87
C GLN A 165 14.59 -8.22 -10.26
N SER A 166 13.40 -7.79 -10.63
CA SER A 166 13.13 -7.10 -11.89
C SER A 166 13.39 -5.60 -11.74
N ALA A 167 13.99 -4.99 -12.75
CA ALA A 167 14.09 -3.54 -12.87
C ALA A 167 12.69 -2.90 -12.83
N GLY A 168 12.53 -1.78 -12.12
CA GLY A 168 11.25 -1.07 -12.05
C GLY A 168 10.15 -1.64 -11.15
N GLU A 169 10.38 -2.75 -10.43
CA GLU A 169 9.31 -3.45 -9.71
C GLU A 169 9.69 -3.89 -8.29
N THR A 170 8.79 -3.64 -7.35
CA THR A 170 8.82 -4.19 -5.99
C THR A 170 7.40 -4.54 -5.58
N GLY A 171 7.18 -5.71 -4.98
CA GLY A 171 5.84 -6.06 -4.53
C GLY A 171 5.81 -7.19 -3.53
N LEU A 172 4.84 -7.13 -2.63
CA LEU A 172 4.65 -8.10 -1.58
C LEU A 172 3.18 -8.43 -1.34
N THR A 173 2.96 -9.57 -0.72
CA THR A 173 1.70 -9.97 -0.11
C THR A 173 1.94 -10.32 1.35
N ALA A 174 1.04 -9.91 2.22
CA ALA A 174 1.10 -10.16 3.66
C ALA A 174 -0.24 -10.67 4.17
N ASN A 175 -0.22 -11.28 5.35
CA ASN A 175 -1.43 -11.67 6.05
C ASN A 175 -2.06 -10.49 6.78
N LEU A 176 -3.40 -10.43 6.76
CA LEU A 176 -4.21 -9.52 7.54
C LEU A 176 -4.73 -10.19 8.81
N PRO A 177 -5.09 -9.41 9.85
CA PRO A 177 -5.86 -9.94 10.96
C PRO A 177 -7.26 -10.38 10.49
N TYR A 178 -7.86 -11.27 11.26
CA TYR A 178 -9.23 -11.73 11.06
C TYR A 178 -10.24 -10.57 11.17
N ASP A 179 -11.16 -10.43 10.21
CA ASP A 179 -12.29 -9.50 10.27
C ASP A 179 -13.61 -10.28 10.36
N LEU A 180 -14.23 -10.28 11.54
CA LEU A 180 -15.49 -10.96 11.82
C LEU A 180 -16.62 -10.54 10.87
N ARG A 181 -16.64 -9.28 10.40
CA ARG A 181 -17.71 -8.79 9.52
C ARG A 181 -17.62 -9.45 8.14
N CYS A 182 -16.38 -9.58 7.64
CA CYS A 182 -16.11 -10.18 6.35
C CYS A 182 -16.24 -11.70 6.36
N ALA A 183 -15.95 -12.33 7.50
CA ALA A 183 -16.17 -13.76 7.66
C ALA A 183 -17.65 -14.16 7.72
N LEU A 184 -18.55 -13.25 8.13
CA LEU A 184 -19.98 -13.51 8.26
C LEU A 184 -20.79 -13.12 7.00
N THR A 185 -20.15 -12.49 6.02
CA THR A 185 -20.77 -12.05 4.75
C THR A 185 -20.41 -12.93 3.56
N GLY A 186 -19.50 -13.90 3.74
CA GLY A 186 -19.11 -14.91 2.76
C GLY A 186 -20.05 -16.11 2.70
#